data_AF-A0A7W7LQ20-F1
#
_entry.id   AF-A0A7W7LQ20-F1
#
_cell.length_a   1.000
_cell.length_b   1.000
_cell.length_c   1.000
_cell.angle_alpha   90.00
_cell.angle_beta   90.00
_cell.angle_gamma   90.00
#
_symmetry.space_group_name_H-M   'P 1'
#
loop_
_entity.id
_entity.type
_entity.pdbx_description
1 polymer ?
#
loop_
_entity_poly.entity_id
_entity_poly.type
_entity_poly.pdbx_seq_one_letter_code
_entity_poly.pdbx_strand_id
1 'polypeptide(L)'
;MRIWTRLTGWATLLVGYATVLVAVVPYRELPPKRQQLWLLGATAACALCWILASALVRARRRTALRKKTWRRRHEPWPEARSSHLLCWVLGFGIALTSAAALCQGVGPDGGDGAWQARVQRAGGMAYDLPVQRVVGRPHPADPEAGRTDEYESTVVVRVPFTSGARQVTLDGVRTHGQPEAGATLRLRYAPKQPGLGVRQVPENDIGSFAGRVIALPAIWIVALAAGLVTAIALHRREAGVRRSRRFEPWVHLPAAAVLACGAALIVPLLIGFPATDTGWALACAAAATPWLALTWVAKTS
;
A
#
# COMPACT_ATOMS: atom_id res chain seq x y z
N MET A 1 -35.68 -6.89 -0.50
CA MET A 1 -34.85 -5.71 -0.14
C MET A 1 -33.75 -6.00 0.88
N ARG A 2 -33.97 -6.76 1.98
CA ARG A 2 -32.87 -7.20 2.88
C ARG A 2 -31.75 -7.97 2.16
N ILE A 3 -32.11 -8.67 1.08
CA ILE A 3 -31.18 -9.42 0.22
C ILE A 3 -30.20 -8.47 -0.48
N TRP A 4 -30.67 -7.34 -1.02
CA TRP A 4 -29.84 -6.36 -1.73
C TRP A 4 -28.79 -5.69 -0.82
N THR A 5 -29.18 -5.25 0.38
CA THR A 5 -28.22 -4.67 1.36
C THR A 5 -27.23 -5.70 1.88
N ARG A 6 -27.61 -6.98 1.94
CA ARG A 6 -26.71 -8.07 2.32
C ARG A 6 -25.72 -8.40 1.20
N LEU A 7 -26.20 -8.55 -0.03
CA LEU A 7 -25.38 -8.85 -1.20
C LEU A 7 -24.35 -7.74 -1.44
N THR A 8 -24.80 -6.48 -1.49
CA THR A 8 -23.89 -5.33 -1.67
C THR A 8 -22.92 -5.17 -0.51
N GLY A 9 -23.33 -5.47 0.73
CA GLY A 9 -22.45 -5.44 1.90
C GLY A 9 -21.36 -6.53 1.84
N TRP A 10 -21.73 -7.76 1.47
CA TRP A 10 -20.76 -8.84 1.27
C TRP A 10 -19.85 -8.60 0.07
N ALA A 11 -20.38 -8.08 -1.03
CA ALA A 11 -19.58 -7.69 -2.19
C ALA A 11 -18.54 -6.62 -1.81
N THR A 12 -18.94 -5.60 -1.04
CA THR A 12 -18.01 -4.57 -0.54
C THR A 12 -16.91 -5.18 0.32
N LEU A 13 -17.26 -6.11 1.22
CA LEU A 13 -16.26 -6.80 2.04
C LEU A 13 -15.31 -7.64 1.18
N LEU A 14 -15.83 -8.50 0.31
CA LEU A 14 -15.02 -9.39 -0.52
C LEU A 14 -14.07 -8.62 -1.43
N VAL A 15 -14.58 -7.61 -2.14
CA VAL A 15 -13.77 -6.77 -3.04
C VAL A 15 -12.80 -5.90 -2.24
N GLY A 16 -13.20 -5.40 -1.07
CA GLY A 16 -12.31 -4.68 -0.16
C GLY A 16 -11.16 -5.54 0.33
N TYR A 17 -11.41 -6.77 0.78
CA TYR A 17 -10.36 -7.71 1.17
C TYR A 17 -9.46 -8.09 0.00
N ALA A 18 -10.01 -8.32 -1.19
CA ALA A 18 -9.21 -8.58 -2.38
C ALA A 18 -8.27 -7.39 -2.68
N THR A 19 -8.77 -6.15 -2.57
CA THR A 19 -7.98 -4.93 -2.73
C THR A 19 -6.83 -4.87 -1.73
N VAL A 20 -7.12 -5.12 -0.45
CA VAL A 20 -6.12 -5.13 0.62
C VAL A 20 -5.09 -6.23 0.40
N LEU A 21 -5.51 -7.47 0.11
CA LEU A 21 -4.58 -8.58 -0.12
C LEU A 21 -3.64 -8.32 -1.30
N VAL A 22 -4.14 -7.76 -2.40
CA VAL A 22 -3.32 -7.39 -3.56
C VAL A 22 -2.40 -6.21 -3.24
N ALA A 23 -2.84 -5.28 -2.39
CA ALA A 23 -2.06 -4.13 -1.96
C ALA A 23 -0.91 -4.50 -1.01
N VAL A 24 -1.09 -5.52 -0.16
CA VAL A 24 -0.07 -5.95 0.80
C VAL A 24 1.06 -6.76 0.12
N VAL A 25 0.82 -7.35 -1.07
CA VAL A 25 1.86 -8.06 -1.83
C VAL A 25 2.80 -7.04 -2.50
N PRO A 26 4.04 -6.85 -2.01
CA PRO A 26 4.90 -5.71 -2.39
C PRO A 26 5.48 -5.79 -3.81
N TYR A 27 5.37 -6.95 -4.48
CA TYR A 27 6.28 -7.33 -5.57
C TYR A 27 5.67 -7.39 -6.97
N ARG A 28 4.41 -6.99 -7.17
CA ARG A 28 3.75 -7.31 -8.46
C ARG A 28 3.89 -6.27 -9.55
N GLU A 29 3.82 -4.97 -9.25
CA GLU A 29 3.76 -3.94 -10.30
C GLU A 29 4.48 -2.66 -9.86
N LEU A 30 5.38 -2.16 -10.72
CA LEU A 30 5.81 -0.76 -10.64
C LEU A 30 4.65 0.14 -11.10
N PRO A 31 4.49 1.35 -10.52
CA PRO A 31 3.54 2.33 -10.99
C PRO A 31 3.55 2.55 -12.52
N PRO A 32 2.38 2.66 -13.18
CA PRO A 32 1.04 2.62 -12.58
C PRO A 32 0.58 1.19 -12.20
N LYS A 33 0.16 0.99 -10.95
CA LYS A 33 -0.35 -0.28 -10.40
C LYS A 33 -1.81 -0.50 -10.78
N ARG A 34 -2.04 -0.81 -12.07
CA ARG A 34 -3.38 -0.82 -12.67
C ARG A 34 -4.35 -1.73 -11.93
N GLN A 35 -3.91 -2.92 -11.53
CA GLN A 35 -4.78 -3.88 -10.83
C GLN A 35 -5.29 -3.33 -9.51
N GLN A 36 -4.42 -2.66 -8.74
CA GLN A 36 -4.79 -2.06 -7.46
C GLN A 36 -5.75 -0.89 -7.64
N LEU A 37 -5.57 -0.08 -8.69
CA LEU A 37 -6.50 1.01 -9.04
C LEU A 37 -7.89 0.48 -9.41
N TRP A 38 -7.98 -0.58 -10.22
CA TRP A 38 -9.25 -1.22 -10.57
C TRP A 38 -9.96 -1.80 -9.34
N LEU A 39 -9.23 -2.46 -8.46
CA LEU A 39 -9.77 -3.03 -7.23
C LEU A 39 -10.21 -1.95 -6.23
N LEU A 40 -9.45 -0.86 -6.11
CA LEU A 40 -9.84 0.29 -5.30
C LEU A 40 -11.12 0.95 -5.83
N GLY A 41 -11.20 1.15 -7.15
CA GLY A 41 -12.40 1.66 -7.82
C GLY A 41 -13.61 0.74 -7.64
N ALA A 42 -13.42 -0.57 -7.78
CA ALA A 42 -14.46 -1.57 -7.58
C ALA A 42 -14.95 -1.60 -6.11
N THR A 43 -14.05 -1.45 -5.14
CA THR A 43 -14.38 -1.33 -3.72
C THR A 43 -15.22 -0.08 -3.45
N ALA A 44 -14.82 1.06 -4.01
CA ALA A 44 -15.57 2.31 -3.90
C ALA A 44 -16.97 2.19 -4.52
N ALA A 45 -17.09 1.62 -5.71
CA ALA A 45 -18.37 1.38 -6.37
C ALA A 45 -19.29 0.46 -5.55
N CYS A 46 -18.74 -0.64 -5.03
CA CYS A 46 -19.48 -1.56 -4.15
C CYS A 46 -19.97 -0.87 -2.87
N ALA A 47 -19.10 -0.08 -2.24
CA ALA A 47 -19.43 0.70 -1.05
C ALA A 47 -20.55 1.73 -1.32
N LEU A 48 -20.47 2.46 -2.43
CA LEU A 48 -21.52 3.39 -2.85
C LEU A 48 -22.86 2.69 -3.09
N CYS A 49 -22.84 1.54 -3.78
CA CYS A 49 -24.03 0.71 -3.98
C CYS A 49 -24.65 0.25 -2.65
N TRP A 50 -23.81 -0.13 -1.68
CA TRP A 50 -24.27 -0.51 -0.34
C TRP A 50 -24.88 0.67 0.43
N ILE A 51 -24.25 1.86 0.38
CA ILE A 51 -24.76 3.08 1.00
C ILE A 51 -26.11 3.46 0.39
N LEU A 52 -26.22 3.48 -0.93
CA LEU A 52 -27.47 3.78 -1.66
C LEU A 52 -28.57 2.78 -1.32
N ALA A 53 -28.28 1.48 -1.36
CA ALA A 53 -29.24 0.44 -0.99
C ALA A 53 -29.72 0.60 0.47
N SER A 54 -28.80 0.93 1.38
CA SER A 54 -29.10 1.14 2.80
C SER A 54 -29.94 2.39 3.05
N ALA A 55 -29.63 3.49 2.35
CA ALA A 55 -30.40 4.73 2.38
C ALA A 55 -31.83 4.52 1.85
N LEU A 56 -31.99 3.82 0.73
CA LEU A 56 -33.29 3.49 0.14
C LEU A 56 -34.15 2.63 1.08
N VAL A 57 -33.57 1.61 1.72
CA VAL A 57 -34.27 0.77 2.70
C VAL A 57 -34.74 1.63 3.89
N ARG A 58 -33.90 2.53 4.39
CA ARG A 58 -34.24 3.43 5.50
C ARG A 58 -35.35 4.41 5.11
N ALA A 59 -35.28 5.01 3.93
CA ALA A 59 -36.29 5.94 3.42
C ALA A 59 -37.65 5.25 3.27
N ARG A 60 -37.70 4.05 2.66
CA ARG A 60 -38.95 3.28 2.53
C ARG A 60 -39.53 2.86 3.87
N ARG A 61 -38.70 2.53 4.86
CA ARG A 61 -39.20 2.23 6.20
C ARG A 61 -39.77 3.47 6.88
N ARG A 62 -39.11 4.63 6.76
CA ARG A 62 -39.65 5.91 7.27
C ARG A 62 -40.99 6.25 6.62
N THR A 63 -41.15 6.06 5.31
CA THR A 63 -42.43 6.31 4.63
C THR A 63 -43.49 5.28 5.03
N ALA A 64 -43.15 4.00 5.17
CA ALA A 64 -44.07 2.98 5.68
C ALA A 64 -44.54 3.27 7.11
N LEU A 65 -43.64 3.73 7.99
CA LEU A 65 -43.97 4.13 9.36
C LEU A 65 -44.84 5.38 9.39
N ARG A 66 -44.57 6.39 8.54
CA ARG A 66 -45.43 7.57 8.36
C ARG A 66 -46.83 7.24 7.81
N LYS A 67 -46.98 6.15 7.04
CA LYS A 67 -48.29 5.65 6.62
C LYS A 67 -48.99 4.86 7.73
N LYS A 68 -48.22 4.15 8.56
CA LYS A 68 -48.73 3.35 9.69
C LYS A 68 -49.04 4.17 10.95
N THR A 69 -48.62 5.43 11.06
CA THR A 69 -48.88 6.30 12.24
C THR A 69 -50.35 6.55 12.54
N TRP A 70 -51.29 6.12 11.70
CA TRP A 70 -52.72 6.09 12.03
C TRP A 70 -53.15 4.88 12.89
N ARG A 71 -52.34 3.81 12.99
CA ARG A 71 -52.57 2.66 13.90
C ARG A 71 -51.32 2.39 14.75
N ARG A 72 -51.42 2.70 16.04
CA ARG A 72 -50.39 2.48 17.10
C ARG A 72 -49.51 1.23 16.89
N ARG A 73 -48.18 1.42 16.81
CA ARG A 73 -47.15 0.84 17.72
C ARG A 73 -45.74 1.04 17.13
N HIS A 74 -44.80 1.38 18.01
CA HIS A 74 -43.37 1.26 17.75
C HIS A 74 -43.05 -0.19 17.37
N GLU A 75 -42.84 -0.48 16.09
CA GLU A 75 -42.24 -1.75 15.66
C GLU A 75 -40.72 -1.66 15.91
N PRO A 76 -40.16 -2.36 16.92
CA PRO A 76 -38.72 -2.34 17.18
C PRO A 76 -37.96 -2.81 15.94
N TRP A 77 -36.81 -2.18 15.68
CA TRP A 77 -35.92 -2.66 14.63
C TRP A 77 -35.54 -4.12 14.93
N PRO A 78 -35.59 -5.03 13.94
CA PRO A 78 -35.14 -6.40 14.14
C PRO A 78 -33.70 -6.40 14.66
N GLU A 79 -33.45 -7.14 15.73
CA GLU A 79 -32.12 -7.24 16.29
C GLU A 79 -31.18 -7.94 15.31
N ALA A 80 -29.98 -7.39 15.15
CA ALA A 80 -28.95 -8.04 14.38
C ALA A 80 -28.49 -9.29 15.14
N ARG A 81 -28.42 -10.44 14.45
CA ARG A 81 -27.88 -11.69 15.00
C ARG A 81 -26.46 -11.49 15.54
N SER A 82 -26.10 -12.13 16.64
CA SER A 82 -24.70 -12.19 17.10
C SER A 82 -23.81 -12.79 16.02
N SER A 83 -22.58 -12.29 15.94
CA SER A 83 -21.57 -12.80 15.00
C SER A 83 -20.19 -12.45 15.52
N HIS A 84 -19.62 -13.37 16.30
CA HIS A 84 -18.25 -13.26 16.78
C HIS A 84 -17.23 -13.24 15.64
N LEU A 85 -17.48 -14.02 14.56
CA LEU A 85 -16.63 -14.02 13.37
C LEU A 85 -16.50 -12.63 12.74
N LEU A 86 -17.58 -11.85 12.71
CA LEU A 86 -17.54 -10.50 12.17
C LEU A 86 -16.59 -9.58 12.95
N CYS A 87 -16.47 -9.76 14.27
CA CYS A 87 -15.54 -8.98 15.09
C CYS A 87 -14.08 -9.27 14.70
N TRP A 88 -13.77 -10.54 14.46
CA TRP A 88 -12.44 -10.97 13.99
C TRP A 88 -12.14 -10.46 12.58
N VAL A 89 -13.09 -10.61 11.66
CA VAL A 89 -12.99 -10.09 10.29
C VAL A 89 -12.72 -8.59 10.36
N LEU A 90 -13.59 -7.80 11.00
CA LEU A 90 -13.40 -6.34 11.08
C LEU A 90 -12.08 -5.94 11.76
N GLY A 91 -11.69 -6.60 12.85
CA GLY A 91 -10.44 -6.32 13.56
C GLY A 91 -9.21 -6.49 12.67
N PHE A 92 -9.10 -7.63 11.99
CA PHE A 92 -8.02 -7.86 11.02
C PHE A 92 -8.16 -6.98 9.78
N GLY A 93 -9.39 -6.71 9.31
CA GLY A 93 -9.63 -5.86 8.15
C GLY A 93 -9.10 -4.44 8.32
N ILE A 94 -9.30 -3.84 9.50
CA ILE A 94 -8.81 -2.49 9.84
C ILE A 94 -7.28 -2.47 9.84
N ALA A 95 -6.66 -3.44 10.52
CA ALA A 95 -5.21 -3.51 10.62
C ALA A 95 -4.56 -3.81 9.27
N LEU A 96 -5.10 -4.75 8.49
CA LEU A 96 -4.61 -5.09 7.15
C LEU A 96 -4.79 -3.94 6.16
N THR A 97 -5.88 -3.16 6.24
CA THR A 97 -6.06 -1.96 5.40
C THR A 97 -4.98 -0.92 5.70
N SER A 98 -4.63 -0.76 6.98
CA SER A 98 -3.57 0.15 7.41
C SER A 98 -2.20 -0.34 6.94
N ALA A 99 -1.93 -1.65 7.07
CA ALA A 99 -0.71 -2.28 6.58
C ALA A 99 -0.57 -2.14 5.06
N ALA A 100 -1.66 -2.35 4.32
CA ALA A 100 -1.70 -2.19 2.87
C ALA A 100 -1.31 -0.78 2.42
N ALA A 101 -1.78 0.24 3.14
CA ALA A 101 -1.41 1.63 2.91
C ALA A 101 0.09 1.87 3.17
N LEU A 102 0.62 1.40 4.30
CA LEU A 102 2.04 1.51 4.63
C LEU A 102 2.94 0.78 3.62
N CYS A 103 2.54 -0.40 3.15
CA CYS A 103 3.25 -1.14 2.11
C CYS A 103 3.34 -0.35 0.79
N GLN A 104 2.46 0.62 0.53
CA GLN A 104 2.60 1.48 -0.66
C GLN A 104 3.73 2.50 -0.52
N GLY A 105 4.09 2.89 0.70
CA GLY A 105 5.26 3.75 0.96
C GLY A 105 6.59 3.01 0.92
N VAL A 106 6.58 1.68 0.79
CA VAL A 106 7.80 0.87 0.66
C VAL A 106 8.06 0.57 -0.81
N GLY A 107 9.11 1.17 -1.38
CA GLY A 107 9.50 0.91 -2.75
C GLY A 107 10.52 1.88 -3.28
N PRO A 108 10.92 1.74 -4.56
CA PRO A 108 11.75 2.73 -5.21
C PRO A 108 10.93 4.00 -5.44
N ASP A 109 11.47 5.14 -5.00
CA ASP A 109 10.77 6.43 -4.98
C ASP A 109 11.39 7.45 -5.94
N GLY A 110 10.67 8.55 -6.17
CA GLY A 110 11.15 9.71 -6.91
C GLY A 110 11.73 9.41 -8.30
N GLY A 111 12.80 10.13 -8.63
CA GLY A 111 13.47 10.02 -9.93
C GLY A 111 14.09 8.65 -10.21
N ASP A 112 14.52 7.94 -9.15
CA ASP A 112 15.10 6.61 -9.30
C ASP A 112 14.02 5.56 -9.59
N GLY A 113 12.91 5.55 -8.85
CA GLY A 113 11.77 4.68 -9.16
C GLY A 113 11.22 4.90 -10.57
N ALA A 114 11.12 6.17 -10.99
CA ALA A 114 10.71 6.49 -12.35
C ALA A 114 11.69 5.97 -13.41
N TRP A 115 13.00 6.02 -13.13
CA TRP A 115 14.03 5.47 -14.01
C TRP A 115 13.96 3.93 -14.07
N GLN A 116 13.87 3.26 -12.92
CA GLN A 116 13.74 1.80 -12.83
C GLN A 116 12.53 1.31 -13.63
N ALA A 117 11.40 2.02 -13.56
CA ALA A 117 10.20 1.70 -14.33
C ALA A 117 10.40 1.82 -15.84
N ARG A 118 11.16 2.82 -16.31
CA ARG A 118 11.50 2.94 -17.75
C ARG A 118 12.40 1.81 -18.20
N VAL A 119 13.41 1.47 -17.39
CA VAL A 119 14.34 0.37 -17.71
C VAL A 119 13.61 -0.97 -17.73
N GLN A 120 12.76 -1.27 -16.75
CA GLN A 120 11.99 -2.51 -16.73
C GLN A 120 11.02 -2.61 -17.92
N ARG A 121 10.34 -1.51 -18.29
CA ARG A 121 9.48 -1.45 -19.49
C ARG A 121 10.26 -1.65 -20.79
N ALA A 122 11.53 -1.25 -20.84
CA ALA A 122 12.43 -1.53 -21.95
C ALA A 122 13.02 -2.96 -21.93
N GLY A 123 12.58 -3.82 -21.01
CA GLY A 123 13.08 -5.18 -20.83
C GLY A 123 14.46 -5.24 -20.17
N GLY A 124 14.87 -4.17 -19.50
CA GLY A 124 16.13 -4.11 -18.78
C GLY A 124 16.11 -4.91 -17.49
N MET A 125 17.25 -5.53 -17.19
CA MET A 125 17.46 -6.42 -16.05
C MET A 125 18.73 -5.99 -15.30
N ALA A 126 18.99 -6.64 -14.16
CA ALA A 126 20.28 -6.55 -13.50
C ALA A 126 21.25 -7.55 -14.13
N TYR A 127 22.47 -7.10 -14.43
CA TYR A 127 23.54 -7.90 -14.99
C TYR A 127 24.80 -7.67 -14.17
N ASP A 128 25.55 -8.75 -14.00
CA ASP A 128 26.84 -8.72 -13.34
C ASP A 128 27.91 -8.47 -14.39
N LEU A 129 28.58 -7.32 -14.31
CA LEU A 129 29.57 -6.87 -15.28
C LEU A 129 30.90 -6.58 -14.60
N PRO A 130 32.04 -6.99 -15.21
CA PRO A 130 33.35 -6.71 -14.65
C PRO A 130 33.72 -5.23 -14.82
N VAL A 131 34.32 -4.67 -13.78
CA VAL A 131 34.98 -3.36 -13.82
C VAL A 131 36.18 -3.44 -14.75
N GLN A 132 36.26 -2.56 -15.75
CA GLN A 132 37.44 -2.49 -16.60
C GLN A 132 38.56 -1.69 -15.96
N ARG A 133 38.21 -0.55 -15.36
CA ARG A 133 39.14 0.27 -14.59
C ARG A 133 38.40 1.12 -13.56
N VAL A 134 39.11 1.48 -12.51
CA VAL A 134 38.70 2.50 -11.54
C VAL A 134 39.37 3.82 -11.92
N VAL A 135 38.61 4.90 -11.90
CA VAL A 135 39.06 6.26 -12.21
C VAL A 135 39.29 7.01 -10.90
N GLY A 136 40.51 7.51 -10.72
CA GLY A 136 40.90 8.17 -9.47
C GLY A 136 41.15 7.19 -8.33
N ARG A 137 41.24 7.72 -7.10
CA ARG A 137 41.35 6.91 -5.89
C ARG A 137 39.94 6.67 -5.31
N PRO A 138 39.60 5.44 -4.89
CA PRO A 138 38.39 5.20 -4.10
C PRO A 138 38.43 5.99 -2.80
N HIS A 139 37.30 6.53 -2.39
CA HIS A 139 37.17 7.22 -1.09
C HIS A 139 36.18 6.45 -0.21
N PRO A 140 36.36 6.41 1.11
CA PRO A 140 35.37 5.83 2.01
C PRO A 140 34.01 6.52 1.84
N ALA A 141 32.94 5.74 1.70
CA ALA A 141 31.59 6.25 1.44
C ALA A 141 30.99 7.01 2.65
N ASP A 142 31.41 6.64 3.87
CA ASP A 142 31.06 7.34 5.10
C ASP A 142 32.31 7.47 5.99
N PRO A 143 32.99 8.62 6.01
CA PRO A 143 34.20 8.82 6.81
C PRO A 143 33.93 8.93 8.33
N GLU A 144 32.69 9.17 8.77
CA GLU A 144 32.34 9.28 10.19
C GLU A 144 31.81 7.96 10.77
N ALA A 145 31.18 7.11 9.95
CA ALA A 145 30.85 5.74 10.33
C ALA A 145 32.08 4.83 10.20
N GLY A 146 33.03 4.97 11.13
CA GLY A 146 34.34 4.27 11.18
C GLY A 146 34.31 2.73 11.32
N ARG A 147 33.28 2.05 10.78
CA ARG A 147 33.09 0.60 10.75
C ARG A 147 32.58 0.03 9.43
N THR A 148 32.24 0.86 8.45
CA THR A 148 31.71 0.38 7.16
C THR A 148 32.84 0.30 6.15
N ASP A 149 33.17 -0.91 5.68
CA ASP A 149 34.15 -1.15 4.62
C ASP A 149 33.57 -0.78 3.24
N GLU A 150 32.78 0.30 3.15
CA GLU A 150 32.15 0.76 1.92
C GLU A 150 32.95 1.89 1.29
N TYR A 151 33.31 1.73 0.02
CA TYR A 151 34.04 2.72 -0.77
C TYR A 151 33.17 3.26 -1.91
N GLU A 152 33.25 4.56 -2.15
CA GLU A 152 32.67 5.24 -3.30
C GLU A 152 33.76 5.51 -4.34
N SER A 153 33.51 5.15 -5.59
CA SER A 153 34.48 5.29 -6.68
C SER A 153 33.81 5.58 -8.02
N THR A 154 34.59 6.13 -8.96
CA THR A 154 34.19 6.22 -10.35
C THR A 154 34.77 5.03 -11.11
N VAL A 155 33.94 4.27 -11.82
CA VAL A 155 34.36 3.05 -12.52
C VAL A 155 33.99 3.10 -14.00
N VAL A 156 34.80 2.48 -14.84
CA VAL A 156 34.46 2.28 -16.25
C VAL A 156 34.12 0.82 -16.46
N VAL A 157 32.95 0.59 -17.04
CA VAL A 157 32.41 -0.73 -17.35
C VAL A 157 32.12 -0.83 -18.84
N ARG A 158 32.30 -2.02 -19.42
CA ARG A 158 31.93 -2.30 -20.81
C ARG A 158 30.58 -2.97 -20.84
N VAL A 159 29.59 -2.26 -21.36
CA VAL A 159 28.19 -2.69 -21.37
C VAL A 159 27.81 -3.22 -22.74
N PRO A 160 27.38 -4.49 -22.86
CA PRO A 160 27.02 -5.11 -24.14
C PRO A 160 25.61 -4.71 -24.58
N PHE A 161 25.46 -3.51 -25.13
CA PHE A 161 24.20 -3.12 -25.77
C PHE A 161 23.99 -3.87 -27.09
N THR A 162 22.73 -4.03 -27.48
CA THR A 162 22.35 -4.65 -28.77
C THR A 162 22.87 -3.88 -29.97
N SER A 163 23.07 -2.56 -29.85
CA SER A 163 23.72 -1.72 -30.86
C SER A 163 25.25 -1.85 -30.90
N GLY A 164 25.83 -2.71 -30.07
CA GLY A 164 27.28 -2.85 -29.89
C GLY A 164 27.73 -2.46 -28.48
N ALA A 165 28.83 -3.07 -28.03
CA ALA A 165 29.39 -2.83 -26.70
C ALA A 165 29.91 -1.40 -26.57
N ARG A 166 29.60 -0.73 -25.45
CA ARG A 166 30.04 0.64 -25.15
C ARG A 166 30.75 0.70 -23.80
N GLN A 167 31.76 1.54 -23.69
CA GLN A 167 32.31 1.91 -22.40
C GLN A 167 31.42 2.96 -21.76
N VAL A 168 31.03 2.73 -20.51
CA VAL A 168 30.22 3.63 -19.70
C VAL A 168 31.00 3.94 -18.44
N THR A 169 31.15 5.22 -18.16
CA THR A 169 31.72 5.70 -16.89
C THR A 169 30.57 5.89 -15.91
N LEU A 170 30.69 5.27 -14.74
CA LEU A 170 29.71 5.33 -13.67
C LEU A 170 30.36 6.04 -12.49
N ASP A 171 29.78 7.17 -12.11
CA ASP A 171 30.21 7.95 -10.95
C ASP A 171 29.47 7.45 -9.69
N GLY A 172 30.11 7.58 -8.52
CA GLY A 172 29.48 7.29 -7.24
C GLY A 172 29.13 5.82 -7.00
N VAL A 173 29.89 4.88 -7.58
CA VAL A 173 29.69 3.44 -7.40
C VAL A 173 30.17 3.02 -6.02
N ARG A 174 29.29 2.35 -5.27
CA ARG A 174 29.55 1.90 -3.89
C ARG A 174 29.86 0.41 -3.84
N THR A 175 30.97 0.03 -3.23
CA THR A 175 31.39 -1.38 -3.08
C THR A 175 31.82 -1.69 -1.66
N HIS A 176 31.56 -2.92 -1.20
CA HIS A 176 32.26 -3.48 -0.03
C HIS A 176 33.71 -3.80 -0.40
N GLY A 177 34.65 -3.25 0.36
CA GLY A 177 36.07 -3.24 0.05
C GLY A 177 36.45 -2.27 -1.06
N GLN A 178 37.76 -2.11 -1.27
CA GLN A 178 38.27 -1.26 -2.35
C GLN A 178 37.90 -1.86 -3.71
N PRO A 179 37.31 -1.06 -4.62
CA PRO A 179 36.96 -1.53 -5.95
C PRO A 179 38.23 -1.78 -6.77
N GLU A 180 38.28 -2.95 -7.41
CA GLU A 180 39.40 -3.38 -8.24
C GLU A 180 38.97 -3.65 -9.70
N ALA A 181 39.91 -3.55 -10.63
CA ALA A 181 39.67 -3.99 -11.99
C ALA A 181 39.42 -5.51 -12.01
N GLY A 182 38.41 -5.95 -12.74
CA GLY A 182 37.95 -7.35 -12.75
C GLY A 182 36.92 -7.67 -11.66
N ALA A 183 36.73 -6.81 -10.65
CA ALA A 183 35.64 -6.96 -9.69
C ALA A 183 34.29 -6.90 -10.42
N THR A 184 33.31 -7.67 -9.93
CA THR A 184 32.01 -7.78 -10.58
C THR A 184 31.03 -6.79 -9.94
N LEU A 185 30.40 -5.96 -10.75
CA LEU A 185 29.37 -5.02 -10.30
C LEU A 185 28.01 -5.41 -10.86
N ARG A 186 27.01 -5.37 -9.98
CA ARG A 186 25.61 -5.58 -10.38
C ARG A 186 25.01 -4.29 -10.90
N LEU A 187 24.84 -4.21 -12.21
CA LEU A 187 24.36 -3.03 -12.91
C LEU A 187 23.00 -3.29 -13.55
N ARG A 188 22.10 -2.31 -13.49
CA ARG A 188 20.81 -2.37 -14.17
C ARG A 188 20.84 -1.49 -15.42
N TYR A 189 20.47 -2.08 -16.55
CA TYR A 189 20.33 -1.36 -17.83
C TYR A 189 19.41 -2.12 -18.79
N ALA A 190 18.99 -1.45 -19.86
CA ALA A 190 18.22 -2.04 -20.95
C ALA A 190 19.11 -2.25 -22.19
N PRO A 191 19.47 -3.49 -22.57
CA PRO A 191 20.35 -3.75 -23.72
C PRO A 191 19.84 -3.17 -25.05
N LYS A 192 18.51 -3.04 -25.19
CA LYS A 192 17.83 -2.51 -26.39
C LYS A 192 17.70 -0.99 -26.42
N GLN A 193 17.95 -0.29 -25.30
CA GLN A 193 17.79 1.16 -25.19
C GLN A 193 18.96 1.79 -24.43
N PRO A 194 20.11 2.00 -25.09
CA PRO A 194 21.30 2.59 -24.46
C PRO A 194 21.06 3.99 -23.90
N GLY A 195 20.13 4.76 -24.47
CA GLY A 195 19.79 6.12 -24.03
C GLY A 195 19.16 6.21 -22.64
N LEU A 196 18.74 5.10 -22.05
CA LEU A 196 18.26 5.07 -20.66
C LEU A 196 19.41 5.12 -19.64
N GLY A 197 20.66 4.93 -20.08
CA GLY A 197 21.82 4.88 -19.21
C GLY A 197 21.91 3.58 -18.41
N VAL A 198 22.88 3.55 -17.51
CA VAL A 198 23.26 2.40 -16.68
C VAL A 198 23.40 2.91 -15.26
N ARG A 199 22.85 2.19 -14.28
CA ARG A 199 23.04 2.52 -12.85
C ARG A 199 23.34 1.26 -12.07
N GLN A 200 24.08 1.43 -10.98
CA GLN A 200 24.31 0.34 -10.03
C GLN A 200 22.98 -0.08 -9.39
N VAL A 201 22.80 -1.39 -9.21
CA VAL A 201 21.82 -1.90 -8.26
C VAL A 201 22.55 -1.94 -6.92
N PRO A 202 22.25 -1.04 -5.98
CA PRO A 202 23.03 -1.00 -4.74
C PRO A 202 22.82 -2.32 -3.99
N GLU A 203 23.90 -2.92 -3.50
CA GLU A 203 23.84 -4.16 -2.72
C GLU A 203 23.05 -3.95 -1.42
N ASN A 204 23.19 -2.75 -0.83
CA ASN A 204 22.51 -2.30 0.38
C ASN A 204 21.75 -0.98 0.14
N ASP A 205 20.90 -0.89 -0.89
CA ASP A 205 20.10 0.32 -1.07
C ASP A 205 19.19 0.50 0.15
N ILE A 206 19.41 1.52 0.97
CA ILE A 206 18.66 1.74 2.22
C ILE A 206 17.15 1.86 1.91
N GLY A 207 16.76 2.41 0.76
CA GLY A 207 15.36 2.49 0.34
C GLY A 207 14.73 1.14 -0.02
N SER A 208 15.52 0.17 -0.50
CA SER A 208 15.05 -1.16 -0.94
C SER A 208 15.34 -2.26 0.09
N PHE A 209 16.49 -2.25 0.76
CA PHE A 209 16.88 -3.23 1.77
C PHE A 209 16.26 -2.91 3.14
N ALA A 210 16.41 -1.70 3.68
CA ALA A 210 15.77 -1.36 4.96
C ALA A 210 14.23 -1.39 4.81
N GLY A 211 13.72 -0.94 3.66
CA GLY A 211 12.31 -1.10 3.29
C GLY A 211 11.83 -2.57 3.30
N ARG A 212 12.58 -3.50 2.69
CA ARG A 212 12.14 -4.90 2.53
C ARG A 212 12.45 -5.82 3.72
N VAL A 213 13.59 -5.60 4.38
CA VAL A 213 14.09 -6.49 5.44
C VAL A 213 13.66 -6.01 6.83
N ILE A 214 13.44 -4.69 6.99
CA ILE A 214 13.08 -4.11 8.29
C ILE A 214 11.63 -3.61 8.26
N ALA A 215 11.29 -2.70 7.33
CA ALA A 215 9.98 -2.05 7.34
C ALA A 215 8.84 -3.03 7.02
N LEU A 216 8.95 -3.88 5.99
CA LEU A 216 7.90 -4.85 5.66
C LEU A 216 7.62 -5.85 6.81
N PRO A 217 8.62 -6.53 7.41
CA PRO A 217 8.37 -7.39 8.57
C PRO A 217 7.78 -6.62 9.76
N ALA A 218 8.27 -5.41 10.04
CA ALA A 218 7.73 -4.58 11.12
C ALA A 218 6.26 -4.21 10.87
N ILE A 219 5.90 -3.79 9.64
CA ILE A 219 4.52 -3.50 9.23
C ILE A 219 3.65 -4.73 9.48
N TRP A 220 4.09 -5.92 9.08
CA TRP A 220 3.33 -7.16 9.27
C TRP A 220 3.17 -7.54 10.74
N ILE A 221 4.24 -7.49 11.53
CA ILE A 221 4.19 -7.80 12.97
C ILE A 221 3.21 -6.86 13.66
N VAL A 222 3.34 -5.56 13.41
CA VAL A 222 2.46 -4.53 13.99
C VAL A 222 1.02 -4.73 13.50
N ALA A 223 0.79 -5.03 12.23
CA ALA A 223 -0.55 -5.25 11.68
C ALA A 223 -1.24 -6.48 12.28
N LEU A 224 -0.52 -7.60 12.45
CA LEU A 224 -1.06 -8.80 13.06
C LEU A 224 -1.37 -8.59 14.55
N ALA A 225 -0.46 -7.94 15.28
CA ALA A 225 -0.69 -7.58 16.68
C ALA A 225 -1.87 -6.62 16.84
N ALA A 226 -1.92 -5.55 16.04
CA ALA A 226 -3.03 -4.60 16.05
C ALA A 226 -4.36 -5.25 15.64
N GLY A 227 -4.34 -6.16 14.66
CA GLY A 227 -5.50 -6.92 14.23
C GLY A 227 -6.05 -7.81 15.34
N LEU A 228 -5.17 -8.53 16.05
CA LEU A 228 -5.52 -9.37 17.19
C LEU A 228 -6.11 -8.54 18.34
N VAL A 229 -5.44 -7.47 18.75
CA VAL A 229 -5.90 -6.58 19.83
C VAL A 229 -7.26 -5.97 19.49
N THR A 230 -7.42 -5.49 18.24
CA THR A 230 -8.68 -4.88 17.78
C THR A 230 -9.80 -5.92 17.71
N ALA A 231 -9.52 -7.12 17.20
CA ALA A 231 -10.49 -8.20 17.17
C ALA A 231 -10.96 -8.60 18.58
N ILE A 232 -10.04 -8.72 19.54
CA ILE A 232 -10.37 -8.98 20.95
C ILE A 232 -11.22 -7.84 21.53
N ALA A 233 -10.86 -6.59 21.28
CA ALA A 233 -11.60 -5.43 21.76
C ALA A 233 -13.03 -5.38 21.18
N LEU A 234 -13.19 -5.63 19.88
CA LEU A 234 -14.48 -5.72 19.21
C LEU A 234 -15.31 -6.91 19.71
N HIS A 235 -14.67 -8.06 19.96
CA HIS A 235 -15.32 -9.24 20.50
C HIS A 235 -15.86 -8.99 21.91
N ARG A 236 -15.08 -8.35 22.79
CA ARG A 236 -15.54 -7.93 24.13
C ARG A 236 -16.69 -6.91 24.07
N ARG A 237 -16.77 -6.13 23.00
CA ARG A 237 -17.82 -5.12 22.74
C ARG A 237 -18.81 -5.55 21.65
N GLU A 238 -19.10 -6.85 21.53
CA GLU A 238 -19.93 -7.38 20.43
C GLU A 238 -21.31 -6.70 20.35
N ALA A 239 -21.91 -6.35 21.50
CA ALA A 239 -23.17 -5.61 21.54
C ALA A 239 -23.11 -4.25 20.81
N GLY A 240 -21.96 -3.56 20.88
CA GLY A 240 -21.69 -2.33 20.12
C GLY A 240 -21.55 -2.62 18.62
N VAL A 241 -20.77 -3.64 18.25
CA VAL A 241 -20.61 -4.08 16.85
C VAL A 241 -21.97 -4.44 16.22
N ARG A 242 -22.83 -5.15 16.98
CA ARG A 242 -24.19 -5.48 16.55
C ARG A 242 -25.04 -4.25 16.27
N ARG A 243 -24.89 -3.17 17.07
CA ARG A 243 -25.57 -1.89 16.83
C ARG A 243 -25.03 -1.21 15.58
N SER A 244 -23.72 -1.14 15.40
CA SER A 244 -23.08 -0.50 14.24
C SER A 244 -23.40 -1.17 12.90
N ARG A 245 -23.88 -2.43 12.89
CA ARG A 245 -24.40 -3.08 11.66
C ARG A 245 -25.63 -2.37 11.07
N ARG A 246 -26.32 -1.55 11.86
CA ARG A 246 -27.47 -0.77 11.38
C ARG A 246 -26.96 0.47 10.69
N PHE A 247 -27.43 0.70 9.46
CA PHE A 247 -27.03 1.89 8.72
C PHE A 247 -27.65 3.16 9.35
N GLU A 248 -26.78 3.98 9.95
CA GLU A 248 -27.07 5.33 10.40
C GLU A 248 -26.26 6.35 9.59
N PRO A 249 -26.91 7.23 8.80
CA PRO A 249 -26.21 8.17 7.93
C PRO A 249 -25.18 9.03 8.65
N TRP A 250 -25.52 9.54 9.84
CA TRP A 250 -24.65 10.40 10.64
C TRP A 250 -23.43 9.66 11.24
N VAL A 251 -23.47 8.33 11.26
CA VAL A 251 -22.36 7.49 11.73
C VAL A 251 -21.52 7.02 10.55
N HIS A 252 -22.17 6.44 9.53
CA HIS A 252 -21.46 5.76 8.44
C HIS A 252 -21.04 6.66 7.30
N LEU A 253 -21.74 7.77 7.02
CA LEU A 253 -21.31 8.69 5.95
C LEU A 253 -20.00 9.41 6.32
N PRO A 254 -19.83 9.95 7.55
CA PRO A 254 -18.52 10.50 7.94
C PRO A 254 -17.41 9.45 7.94
N ALA A 255 -17.69 8.24 8.45
CA ALA A 255 -16.72 7.14 8.40
C ALA A 255 -16.33 6.78 6.95
N ALA A 256 -17.29 6.71 6.04
CA ALA A 256 -17.04 6.47 4.62
C ALA A 256 -16.23 7.61 3.96
N ALA A 257 -16.50 8.86 4.34
CA ALA A 257 -15.74 10.02 3.86
C ALA A 257 -14.27 9.95 4.32
N VAL A 258 -14.02 9.61 5.59
CA VAL A 258 -12.66 9.42 6.12
C VAL A 258 -11.91 8.31 5.35
N LEU A 259 -12.57 7.18 5.10
CA LEU A 259 -11.99 6.09 4.30
C LEU A 259 -11.74 6.52 2.84
N ALA A 260 -12.63 7.30 2.25
CA ALA A 260 -12.45 7.84 0.90
C ALA A 260 -11.27 8.82 0.81
N CYS A 261 -11.05 9.66 1.84
CA CYS A 261 -9.86 10.48 1.95
C CYS A 261 -8.59 9.61 2.01
N GLY A 262 -8.60 8.55 2.79
CA GLY A 262 -7.47 7.59 2.85
C GLY A 262 -7.19 6.94 1.49
N ALA A 263 -8.24 6.51 0.78
CA ALA A 263 -8.12 5.99 -0.58
C ALA A 263 -7.53 7.01 -1.55
N ALA A 264 -7.97 8.28 -1.48
CA ALA A 264 -7.47 9.36 -2.32
C ALA A 264 -5.98 9.66 -2.05
N LEU A 265 -5.54 9.60 -0.78
CA LEU A 265 -4.13 9.80 -0.39
C LEU A 265 -3.20 8.70 -0.94
N ILE A 266 -3.72 7.49 -1.18
CA ILE A 266 -2.94 6.40 -1.79
C ILE A 266 -2.80 6.54 -3.32
N VAL A 267 -3.71 7.26 -3.99
CA VAL A 267 -3.70 7.36 -5.47
C VAL A 267 -2.33 7.81 -6.04
N PRO A 268 -1.64 8.85 -5.50
CA PRO A 268 -0.31 9.25 -5.98
C PRO A 268 0.73 8.13 -5.95
N LEU A 269 0.68 7.27 -4.92
CA LEU A 269 1.58 6.11 -4.76
C LEU A 269 1.26 4.98 -5.75
N LEU A 270 0.03 4.91 -6.25
CA LEU A 270 -0.39 3.91 -7.22
C LEU A 270 -0.07 4.32 -8.67
N ILE A 271 -0.10 5.62 -8.98
CA ILE A 271 0.08 6.13 -10.34
C ILE A 271 1.51 6.56 -10.65
N GLY A 272 2.29 6.93 -9.64
CA GLY A 272 3.60 7.54 -9.83
C GLY A 272 4.61 7.21 -8.74
N PHE A 273 5.69 7.98 -8.73
CA PHE A 273 6.84 7.83 -7.84
C PHE A 273 7.03 9.14 -7.07
N PRO A 274 6.22 9.42 -6.02
CA PRO A 274 6.47 10.58 -5.17
C PRO A 274 7.86 10.48 -4.53
N ALA A 275 8.40 11.61 -4.07
CA ALA A 275 9.61 11.61 -3.25
C ALA A 275 9.36 10.80 -1.96
N THR A 276 10.39 10.13 -1.43
CA THR A 276 10.28 9.21 -0.28
C THR A 276 9.52 9.80 0.89
N ASP A 277 9.90 11.00 1.35
CA ASP A 277 9.23 11.65 2.49
C ASP A 277 7.76 11.93 2.22
N THR A 278 7.44 12.36 1.00
CA THR A 278 6.05 12.61 0.58
C THR A 278 5.28 11.29 0.49
N GLY A 279 5.90 10.24 -0.05
CA GLY A 279 5.30 8.92 -0.16
C GLY A 279 4.95 8.31 1.20
N TRP A 280 5.88 8.37 2.14
CA TRP A 280 5.66 7.94 3.53
C TRP A 280 4.61 8.78 4.26
N ALA A 281 4.62 10.11 4.10
CA ALA A 281 3.62 10.98 4.69
C ALA A 281 2.20 10.61 4.22
N LEU A 282 2.02 10.40 2.90
CA LEU A 282 0.75 9.97 2.31
C LEU A 282 0.34 8.57 2.80
N ALA A 283 1.27 7.62 2.84
CA ALA A 283 1.02 6.26 3.30
C ALA A 283 0.60 6.21 4.78
N CYS A 284 1.30 6.94 5.66
CA CYS A 284 0.97 7.05 7.07
C CYS A 284 -0.39 7.73 7.30
N ALA A 285 -0.67 8.82 6.59
CA ALA A 285 -1.96 9.50 6.68
C ALA A 285 -3.11 8.58 6.21
N ALA A 286 -2.92 7.85 5.11
CA ALA A 286 -3.88 6.86 4.64
C ALA A 286 -4.06 5.71 5.65
N ALA A 287 -2.98 5.21 6.24
CA ALA A 287 -3.00 4.14 7.22
C ALA A 287 -3.72 4.51 8.52
N ALA A 288 -3.83 5.80 8.86
CA ALA A 288 -4.60 6.26 10.01
C ALA A 288 -6.12 6.22 9.77
N THR A 289 -6.58 6.30 8.51
CA THR A 289 -8.00 6.45 8.19
C THR A 289 -8.91 5.30 8.64
N PRO A 290 -8.51 4.01 8.59
CA PRO A 290 -9.35 2.92 9.11
C PRO A 290 -9.58 3.03 10.62
N TRP A 291 -8.57 3.51 11.36
CA TRP A 291 -8.66 3.73 12.80
C TRP A 291 -9.52 4.95 13.15
N LEU A 292 -9.40 6.03 12.40
CA LEU A 292 -10.24 7.21 12.54
C LEU A 292 -11.72 6.88 12.25
N ALA A 293 -11.98 6.10 11.19
CA ALA A 293 -13.32 5.62 10.88
C ALA A 293 -13.87 4.70 11.97
N LEU A 294 -13.06 3.76 12.49
CA LEU A 294 -13.46 2.89 13.60
C LEU A 294 -13.78 3.67 14.87
N THR A 295 -12.90 4.59 15.27
CA THR A 295 -13.08 5.39 16.48
C THR A 295 -14.28 6.30 16.39
N TRP A 296 -14.58 6.87 15.22
CA TRP A 296 -15.81 7.59 14.97
C TRP A 296 -17.03 6.70 15.22
N VAL A 297 -17.10 5.55 14.54
CA VAL A 297 -18.22 4.60 14.67
C VAL A 297 -18.39 4.14 16.11
N ALA A 298 -17.30 3.83 16.81
CA ALA A 298 -17.32 3.36 18.19
C ALA A 298 -17.79 4.43 19.18
N LYS A 299 -17.52 5.71 18.92
CA LYS A 299 -18.00 6.83 19.76
C LYS A 299 -19.46 7.17 19.51
N THR A 300 -19.96 6.96 18.29
CA THR A 300 -21.30 7.39 17.88
C THR A 300 -22.36 6.27 17.85
N SER A 301 -22.03 5.03 18.25
CA SER A 301 -22.94 3.86 18.29
C SER A 301 -23.25 3.37 19.70
#